data_AF-P9WLK8-F1
#
_entry.id   AF-P9WLK8-F1
#
_cell.length_a   1.000
_cell.length_b   1.000
_cell.length_c   1.000
_cell.angle_alpha   90.00
_cell.angle_beta   90.00
_cell.angle_gamma   90.00
#
_symmetry.space_group_name_H-M   'P 1'
#
loop_
_entity.id
_entity.type
_entity.pdbx_description
1 polymer ?
#
loop_
_entity_poly.entity_id
_entity_poly.type
_entity_poly.pdbx_seq_one_letter_code
_entity_poly.pdbx_strand_id
1 'polypeptide(L)'
;MFVDVGLLHSGANESHYAGEHAHGGADQLSRGPLLSGMFGTFPVAQTFHDAVGAAHAQQMRNLHAHRQALITVGEKARHAATGFTDMDDGNAAELKAVVCSCAT
;
A
#
# COMPACT_ATOMS: atom_id res chain seq x y z
N MET A 1 3.11 25.90 -7.15
CA MET A 1 2.64 24.74 -6.36
C MET A 1 3.78 24.33 -5.45
N PHE A 2 3.54 24.03 -4.18
CA PHE A 2 4.56 23.51 -3.27
C PHE A 2 4.30 22.02 -3.02
N VAL A 3 5.34 21.20 -3.13
CA VAL A 3 5.28 19.77 -2.84
C VAL A 3 6.35 19.46 -1.80
N ASP A 4 5.93 18.88 -0.68
CA ASP A 4 6.85 18.37 0.31
C ASP A 4 7.29 16.95 -0.07
N VAL A 5 8.48 16.84 -0.66
CA VAL A 5 9.07 15.55 -1.06
C VAL A 5 9.37 14.65 0.15
N GLY A 6 9.62 15.23 1.33
CA GLY A 6 9.80 14.48 2.57
C GLY A 6 8.52 13.77 2.99
N LEU A 7 7.37 14.44 2.88
CA LEU A 7 6.06 13.82 3.11
C LEU A 7 5.72 12.77 2.05
N LEU A 8 6.11 12.95 0.80
CA LEU A 8 5.94 11.91 -0.23
C LEU A 8 6.77 10.66 0.11
N HIS A 9 8.01 10.81 0.56
CA HIS A 9 8.83 9.68 1.00
C HIS A 9 8.26 9.01 2.25
N SER A 10 7.83 9.78 3.25
CA SER A 10 7.20 9.24 4.45
C SER A 10 5.91 8.48 4.11
N GLY A 11 5.03 9.08 3.30
CA GLY A 11 3.79 8.42 2.85
C GLY A 11 4.05 7.18 2.00
N ALA A 12 5.12 7.16 1.20
CA ALA A 12 5.54 5.98 0.46
C ALA A 12 5.91 4.83 1.39
N ASN A 13 6.69 5.12 2.43
CA ASN A 13 7.12 4.14 3.42
C ASN A 13 5.95 3.60 4.26
N GLU A 14 5.07 4.49 4.74
CA GLU A 14 3.87 4.10 5.48
C GLU A 14 2.93 3.24 4.63
N SER A 15 2.75 3.57 3.34
CA SER A 15 1.96 2.75 2.43
C SER A 15 2.57 1.37 2.26
N HIS A 16 3.90 1.28 2.12
CA HIS A 16 4.59 -0.01 2.04
C HIS A 16 4.41 -0.84 3.32
N TYR A 17 4.59 -0.24 4.50
CA TYR A 17 4.37 -0.94 5.77
C TYR A 17 2.93 -1.39 5.95
N ALA A 18 1.95 -0.56 5.59
CA ALA A 18 0.54 -0.96 5.62
C ALA A 18 0.27 -2.13 4.67
N GLY A 19 0.91 -2.16 3.49
CA GLY A 19 0.85 -3.28 2.56
C GLY A 19 1.40 -4.58 3.16
N GLU A 20 2.54 -4.50 3.85
CA GLU A 20 3.13 -5.65 4.54
C GLU A 20 2.28 -6.12 5.74
N HIS A 21 1.61 -5.21 6.45
CA HIS A 21 0.61 -5.60 7.47
C HIS A 21 -0.58 -6.32 6.85
N ALA A 22 -1.09 -5.87 5.71
CA ALA A 22 -2.15 -6.55 4.99
C ALA A 22 -1.71 -7.96 4.55
N HIS A 23 -0.46 -8.12 4.12
CA HIS A 23 0.13 -9.43 3.81
C HIS A 23 0.21 -10.32 5.05
N GLY A 24 0.77 -9.82 6.16
CA GLY A 24 0.90 -10.56 7.40
C GLY A 24 -0.46 -10.99 7.97
N GLY A 25 -1.48 -10.14 7.85
CA GLY A 25 -2.85 -10.47 8.21
C GLY A 25 -3.43 -11.60 7.35
N ALA A 26 -3.18 -11.59 6.04
CA ALA A 26 -3.62 -12.66 5.14
C ALA A 26 -2.91 -13.98 5.46
N ASP A 27 -1.61 -13.93 5.70
CA ASP A 27 -0.82 -15.09 6.10
C ASP A 27 -1.32 -15.67 7.43
N GLN A 28 -1.61 -14.82 8.41
CA GLN A 28 -2.17 -15.26 9.69
C GLN A 28 -3.56 -15.90 9.53
N LEU A 29 -4.45 -15.33 8.71
CA LEU A 29 -5.76 -15.92 8.43
C LEU A 29 -5.65 -17.27 7.70
N SER A 30 -4.68 -17.41 6.80
CA SER A 30 -4.47 -18.66 6.05
C SER A 30 -4.02 -19.84 6.93
N ARG A 31 -3.38 -19.57 8.08
CA ARG A 31 -2.92 -20.59 9.02
C ARG A 31 -4.04 -21.22 9.85
N GLY A 32 -5.23 -20.62 9.86
CA GLY A 32 -6.40 -21.12 10.56
C GLY A 32 -7.49 -21.61 9.60
N PRO A 33 -7.32 -22.77 8.92
CA PRO A 33 -8.36 -23.28 8.04
C PRO A 33 -9.62 -23.63 8.82
N LEU A 34 -10.79 -23.35 8.24
CA LEU A 34 -12.07 -23.76 8.79
C LEU A 34 -12.23 -25.27 8.60
N LEU A 35 -12.05 -26.03 9.67
CA LEU A 35 -12.25 -27.48 9.65
C LEU A 35 -13.74 -27.81 9.56
N SER A 36 -14.07 -28.87 8.82
CA SER A 36 -15.44 -29.41 8.82
C SER A 36 -15.85 -29.80 10.24
N GLY A 37 -17.10 -29.51 10.61
CA GLY A 37 -17.63 -29.79 11.94
C GLY A 37 -17.10 -28.89 13.07
N MET A 38 -16.23 -27.90 12.79
CA MET A 38 -15.71 -26.94 13.79
C MET A 38 -16.82 -26.25 14.60
N PHE A 39 -17.99 -26.05 13.98
CA PHE A 39 -19.15 -25.41 14.59
C PHE A 39 -20.24 -26.40 15.05
N GLY A 40 -19.94 -27.70 14.99
CA GLY A 40 -20.86 -28.80 15.27
C GLY A 40 -21.36 -29.54 14.03
N THR A 41 -22.16 -30.57 14.25
CA THR A 41 -22.65 -31.52 13.23
C THR A 41 -24.15 -31.37 12.92
N PHE A 42 -24.79 -30.34 13.44
CA PHE A 42 -26.21 -30.05 13.19
C PHE A 42 -26.38 -29.17 11.94
N PRO A 43 -27.52 -29.21 11.23
CA PRO A 43 -27.68 -28.51 9.94
C PRO A 43 -27.33 -27.02 9.95
N VAL A 44 -27.68 -26.30 11.01
CA VAL A 44 -27.37 -24.86 11.15
C VAL A 44 -25.85 -24.63 11.31
N ALA A 45 -25.11 -25.56 11.92
CA ALA A 45 -23.65 -25.48 12.02
C ALA A 45 -22.99 -25.49 10.64
N GLN A 46 -23.53 -26.28 9.70
CA GLN A 46 -23.03 -26.31 8.33
C GLN A 46 -23.30 -24.97 7.62
N THR A 47 -24.51 -24.41 7.78
CA THR A 47 -24.82 -23.08 7.21
C THR A 47 -23.88 -22.00 7.75
N PHE A 48 -23.58 -22.04 9.05
CA PHE A 48 -22.64 -21.13 9.67
C PHE A 48 -21.20 -21.36 9.16
N HIS A 49 -20.77 -22.61 9.03
CA HIS A 49 -19.48 -22.96 8.44
C HIS A 49 -19.31 -22.35 7.04
N ASP A 50 -20.32 -22.51 6.18
CA ASP A 50 -20.29 -22.01 4.81
C ASP A 50 -20.23 -20.47 4.78
N ALA A 51 -21.00 -19.80 5.65
CA ALA A 51 -20.99 -18.34 5.76
C ALA A 51 -19.63 -17.81 6.24
N VAL A 52 -19.04 -18.42 7.27
CA VAL A 52 -17.71 -18.05 7.77
C VAL A 52 -16.64 -18.36 6.72
N GLY A 53 -16.76 -19.46 5.97
CA GLY A 53 -15.87 -19.79 4.86
C GLY A 53 -15.90 -18.78 3.73
N ALA A 54 -17.10 -18.34 3.33
CA ALA A 54 -17.26 -17.29 2.33
C ALA A 54 -16.66 -15.96 2.81
N ALA A 55 -16.89 -15.59 4.07
CA ALA A 55 -16.33 -14.39 4.68
C ALA A 55 -14.79 -14.45 4.79
N HIS A 56 -14.23 -15.60 5.20
CA HIS A 56 -12.78 -15.83 5.27
C HIS A 56 -12.13 -15.68 3.90
N ALA A 57 -12.70 -16.32 2.87
CA ALA A 57 -12.21 -16.22 1.51
C ALA A 57 -12.30 -14.78 0.96
N GLN A 58 -13.38 -14.06 1.27
CA GLN A 58 -13.51 -12.65 0.90
C GLN A 58 -12.49 -11.77 1.61
N GLN A 59 -12.25 -11.99 2.90
CA GLN A 59 -11.28 -11.21 3.66
C GLN A 59 -9.85 -11.45 3.14
N MET A 60 -9.51 -12.68 2.77
CA MET A 60 -8.23 -13.01 2.12
C MET A 60 -8.04 -12.24 0.81
N ARG A 61 -9.08 -12.18 -0.03
CA ARG A 61 -9.04 -11.39 -1.29
C ARG A 61 -8.86 -9.90 -1.02
N ASN A 62 -9.60 -9.35 -0.06
CA ASN A 62 -9.50 -7.94 0.31
C ASN A 62 -8.10 -7.58 0.82
N LEU A 63 -7.52 -8.40 1.68
CA LEU A 63 -6.16 -8.18 2.19
C LEU A 63 -5.12 -8.22 1.08
N HIS A 64 -5.25 -9.16 0.14
CA HIS A 64 -4.37 -9.21 -1.02
C HIS A 64 -4.51 -7.97 -1.92
N ALA A 65 -5.74 -7.52 -2.18
CA ALA A 65 -6.01 -6.32 -2.95
C ALA A 65 -5.48 -5.05 -2.25
N HIS A 66 -5.65 -4.94 -0.92
CA HIS A 66 -5.10 -3.85 -0.13
C HIS A 66 -3.58 -3.82 -0.19
N ARG A 67 -2.91 -4.97 -0.04
CA ARG A 67 -1.45 -5.07 -0.19
C ARG A 67 -1.01 -4.50 -1.53
N GLN A 68 -1.59 -4.97 -2.63
CA GLN A 68 -1.21 -4.50 -3.96
C GLN A 68 -1.42 -2.99 -4.11
N ALA A 69 -2.59 -2.50 -3.74
CA ALA A 69 -2.92 -1.08 -3.85
C ALA A 69 -1.97 -0.20 -3.03
N LEU A 70 -1.66 -0.60 -1.79
CA LEU A 70 -0.79 0.14 -0.89
C LEU A 70 0.67 0.15 -1.37
N ILE A 71 1.18 -0.98 -1.85
CA ILE A 71 2.52 -1.04 -2.46
C ILE A 71 2.57 -0.12 -3.69
N THR A 72 1.60 -0.22 -4.60
CA THR A 72 1.55 0.62 -5.81
C THR A 72 1.45 2.12 -5.48
N VAL A 73 0.64 2.51 -4.50
CA VAL A 73 0.55 3.91 -4.05
C VAL A 73 1.89 4.37 -3.48
N GLY A 74 2.55 3.53 -2.67
CA GLY A 74 3.86 3.86 -2.11
C GLY A 74 4.94 4.02 -3.19
N GLU A 75 4.97 3.15 -4.18
CA GLU A 75 5.86 3.27 -5.35
C GLU A 75 5.61 4.56 -6.11
N LYS A 76 4.34 4.91 -6.38
CA LYS A 76 3.98 6.16 -7.06
C LYS A 76 4.38 7.39 -6.26
N ALA A 77 4.20 7.38 -4.95
CA ALA A 77 4.62 8.49 -4.09
C ALA A 77 6.15 8.67 -4.11
N ARG A 78 6.92 7.56 -4.08
CA ARG A 78 8.38 7.60 -4.23
C ARG A 78 8.82 8.11 -5.60
N HIS A 79 8.17 7.64 -6.67
CA HIS A 79 8.44 8.13 -8.03
C HIS A 79 8.13 9.62 -8.18
N ALA A 80 7.02 10.08 -7.61
CA ALA A 80 6.67 11.50 -7.60
C ALA A 80 7.71 12.31 -6.81
N ALA A 81 8.17 11.83 -5.65
CA ALA A 81 9.20 12.50 -4.85
C ALA A 81 10.49 12.70 -5.66
N THR A 82 10.98 11.65 -6.33
CA THR A 82 12.14 11.75 -7.23
C THR A 82 11.90 12.75 -8.36
N GLY A 83 10.75 12.66 -9.05
CA GLY A 83 10.44 13.58 -10.15
C GLY A 83 10.34 15.04 -9.73
N PHE A 84 9.82 15.33 -8.52
CA PHE A 84 9.78 16.69 -8.00
C PHE A 84 11.16 17.19 -7.55
N THR A 85 11.99 16.34 -6.95
CA THR A 85 13.39 16.70 -6.61
C THR A 85 14.19 17.03 -7.87
N ASP A 86 14.13 16.17 -8.90
CA ASP A 86 14.85 16.38 -10.15
C ASP A 86 14.40 17.68 -10.85
N MET A 87 13.11 17.99 -10.78
CA MET A 87 12.54 19.22 -11.32
C MET A 87 13.06 20.46 -10.55
N ASP A 88 13.11 20.40 -9.21
CA ASP A 88 13.58 21.52 -8.39
C ASP A 88 15.08 21.78 -8.62
N ASP A 89 15.89 20.72 -8.65
CA ASP A 89 17.33 20.80 -8.96
C ASP A 89 17.58 21.37 -10.36
N GLY A 90 16.82 20.89 -11.37
CA GLY A 90 16.89 21.39 -12.74
C GLY A 90 16.53 22.88 -12.83
N ASN A 91 15.41 23.28 -12.23
CA ASN A 91 14.97 24.68 -12.20
C ASN A 91 15.99 25.57 -11.48
N ALA A 92 16.56 25.11 -10.35
CA ALA A 92 17.58 25.86 -9.63
C ALA A 92 18.86 26.07 -10.46
N ALA A 93 19.28 25.06 -11.22
CA ALA A 93 20.41 25.16 -12.12
C ALA A 93 20.16 26.16 -13.28
N GLU A 94 18.97 26.12 -13.88
CA GLU A 94 18.57 27.07 -14.93
C GLU A 94 18.53 28.51 -14.41
N LEU A 95 17.92 28.74 -13.25
CA LEU A 95 17.89 30.07 -12.63
C LEU A 95 19.29 30.58 -12.32
N LYS A 96 20.18 29.72 -11.82
CA LYS A 96 21.58 30.09 -11.57
C LYS A 96 22.30 30.46 -12.87
N ALA A 97 22.06 29.75 -13.95
CA ALA A 97 22.65 30.05 -15.26
C ALA A 97 22.19 31.43 -15.78
N VAL A 98 20.89 31.74 -15.65
CA VAL A 98 20.34 33.05 -16.01
C VAL A 98 20.99 34.16 -15.17
N VAL A 99 21.06 34.00 -13.84
CA VAL A 99 21.69 34.98 -12.96
C VAL A 99 23.16 35.20 -13.29
N CYS A 100 23.93 34.14 -13.55
CA CYS A 100 25.33 34.27 -13.96
C CYS A 100 25.49 34.98 -15.31
N SER A 101 24.58 34.72 -16.27
CA SER A 101 24.59 35.38 -17.57
C SER A 101 24.19 36.87 -17.51
N CYS A 102 23.32 37.26 -16.59
CA CYS A 102 22.93 38.66 -16.39
C CYS A 102 23.98 39.48 -15.62
N ALA A 103 24.90 38.83 -14.91
CA ALA A 103 25.97 39.46 -14.14
C ALA A 103 27.25 39.69 -14.97
N THR A 104 27.30 39.22 -16.22
CA THR A 104 28.41 39.41 -17.15
C THR A 104 28.06 40.51 -18.15
#